data_AF-A0A359HKH2-F1
#
_entry.id   AF-A0A359HKH2-F1
#
_cell.length_a   1.000
_cell.length_b   1.000
_cell.length_c   1.000
_cell.angle_alpha   90.00
_cell.angle_beta   90.00
_cell.angle_gamma   90.00
#
_symmetry.space_group_name_H-M   'P 1'
#
loop_
_entity.id
_entity.type
_entity.pdbx_description
1 polymer ?
#
loop_
_entity_poly.entity_id
_entity_poly.type
_entity_poly.pdbx_seq_one_letter_code
_entity_poly.pdbx_strand_id
1 'polypeptide(L)' 'KDDLSGVGAITGVAVQCLTPEAQKRFHTGYELPEKHREDLRLLDEKFGLAYPD' A
#
# COMPACT_ATOMS: atom_id res chain seq x y z
N LYS A 1 4.28 12.51 -11.07
CA LYS A 1 5.01 13.03 -9.87
C LYS A 1 4.04 12.96 -8.70
N ASP A 2 3.36 11.82 -8.56
CA ASP A 2 2.08 11.70 -7.85
C ASP A 2 2.08 10.50 -6.89
N ASP A 3 3.16 9.72 -6.86
CA ASP A 3 3.23 8.50 -6.07
C ASP A 3 3.07 8.78 -4.56
N LEU A 4 3.49 9.96 -4.07
CA LEU A 4 3.43 10.38 -2.66
C LEU A 4 2.21 11.25 -2.32
N SER A 5 1.06 11.04 -2.97
CA SER A 5 -0.17 11.78 -2.64
C SER A 5 -0.92 11.23 -1.42
N GLY A 6 -0.48 10.12 -0.83
CA GLY A 6 -1.04 9.56 0.40
C GLY A 6 -0.58 10.31 1.64
N VAL A 7 -1.39 10.24 2.71
CA VAL A 7 -1.03 10.77 4.03
C VAL A 7 -1.25 9.70 5.09
N GLY A 8 -0.18 9.38 5.82
CA GLY A 8 -0.21 8.48 6.97
C GLY A 8 0.25 9.19 8.24
N ALA A 9 0.32 8.46 9.36
CA ALA A 9 0.87 8.96 10.60
C ALA A 9 1.84 7.96 11.22
N ILE A 10 3.02 8.43 11.63
CA ILE A 10 4.00 7.67 12.41
C ILE A 10 4.08 8.33 13.78
N THR A 11 3.74 7.58 14.84
CA THR A 11 3.72 8.10 16.23
C THR A 11 2.95 9.44 16.38
N GLY A 12 1.85 9.59 15.63
CA GLY A 12 1.03 10.81 15.62
C GLY A 12 1.51 11.94 14.70
N VAL A 13 2.68 11.79 14.05
CA VAL A 13 3.21 12.77 13.10
C VAL A 13 2.76 12.41 11.69
N ALA A 14 2.10 13.36 11.01
CA ALA A 14 1.66 13.18 9.64
C ALA A 14 2.84 13.10 8.67
N VAL A 15 2.80 12.16 7.73
CA VAL A 15 3.84 11.94 6.71
C VAL A 15 3.21 11.76 5.34
N GLN A 16 3.87 12.28 4.30
CA GLN A 16 3.52 11.95 2.91
C GLN A 16 4.02 10.54 2.59
N CYS A 17 3.16 9.73 1.98
CA CYS A 17 3.47 8.36 1.65
C CYS A 17 2.77 7.92 0.36
N LEU A 18 3.06 6.69 -0.07
CA LEU A 18 2.34 6.06 -1.17
C LEU A 18 0.85 5.93 -0.85
N THR A 19 0.01 6.09 -1.86
CA THR A 19 -1.40 5.70 -1.72
C THR A 19 -1.52 4.18 -1.57
N PRO A 20 -2.61 3.67 -0.97
CA PRO A 20 -2.86 2.24 -0.90
C PRO A 20 -2.84 1.55 -2.28
N GLU A 21 -3.38 2.19 -3.32
CA GLU A 21 -3.35 1.69 -4.70
C GLU A 21 -1.93 1.59 -5.25
N ALA A 22 -1.10 2.61 -4.99
CA ALA A 22 0.30 2.63 -5.41
C ALA A 22 1.12 1.55 -4.71
N GLN A 23 0.92 1.34 -3.40
CA GLN A 23 1.54 0.24 -2.65
C GLN A 23 1.23 -1.12 -3.30
N LYS A 24 -0.04 -1.38 -3.66
CA LYS A 24 -0.47 -2.63 -4.31
C LYS A 24 0.13 -2.77 -5.71
N ARG A 25 0.12 -1.70 -6.51
CA ARG A 25 0.73 -1.66 -7.85
C ARG A 25 2.21 -2.00 -7.82
N PHE A 26 2.96 -1.49 -6.84
CA PHE A 26 4.40 -1.76 -6.72
C PHE A 26 4.75 -3.15 -6.20
N HIS A 27 3.75 -3.95 -5.84
CA HIS A 27 3.89 -5.37 -5.50
C HIS A 27 3.55 -6.30 -6.68
N THR A 28 3.68 -5.79 -7.91
CA THR A 28 3.52 -6.57 -9.16
C THR A 28 4.86 -6.79 -9.85
N GLY A 29 4.98 -7.88 -10.62
CA GLY A 29 6.17 -8.15 -11.45
C GLY A 29 7.32 -8.90 -10.76
N TYR A 30 7.11 -9.40 -9.54
CA TYR A 30 8.07 -10.26 -8.85
C TYR A 30 7.36 -11.29 -7.95
N GLU A 31 8.08 -12.35 -7.55
CA GLU A 31 7.56 -13.32 -6.59
C GLU A 31 7.44 -12.68 -5.21
N LEU A 32 6.22 -12.62 -4.68
CA LEU A 32 5.96 -11.98 -3.40
C LEU A 32 6.48 -12.85 -2.24
N PRO A 33 7.37 -12.33 -1.37
CA PRO A 33 7.65 -12.95 -0.09
C PRO A 33 6.39 -12.98 0.79
N GLU A 34 6.35 -13.90 1.75
CA GLU A 34 5.20 -14.07 2.66
C GLU A 34 4.81 -12.79 3.39
N LYS A 35 5.80 -12.06 3.92
CA LYS A 35 5.57 -10.76 4.59
C LYS A 35 4.84 -9.75 3.70
N HIS A 36 5.15 -9.71 2.41
CA HIS A 36 4.50 -8.76 1.51
C HIS A 36 3.04 -9.18 1.24
N ARG A 37 2.74 -10.48 1.21
CA ARG A 37 1.35 -10.96 1.11
C ARG A 37 0.54 -10.54 2.33
N GLU A 38 1.11 -10.63 3.53
CA GLU A 38 0.43 -10.18 4.74
C GLU A 38 0.23 -8.65 4.76
N ASP A 39 1.24 -7.88 4.34
CA ASP A 39 1.11 -6.42 4.21
C ASP A 39 -0.03 -6.03 3.25
N LEU A 40 -0.14 -6.72 2.09
CA LEU A 40 -1.22 -6.49 1.13
C LEU A 40 -2.60 -6.90 1.68
N ARG A 41 -2.68 -7.99 2.46
CA ARG A 41 -3.92 -8.40 3.13
C ARG A 41 -4.41 -7.33 4.11
N LEU A 42 -3.51 -6.79 4.93
CA LEU A 42 -3.83 -5.72 5.88
C LEU A 42 -4.22 -4.41 5.17
N LEU A 43 -3.58 -4.13 4.04
CA LEU A 43 -3.92 -2.99 3.20
C LEU A 43 -5.34 -3.12 2.63
N ASP A 44 -5.70 -4.30 2.13
CA ASP A 44 -7.04 -4.59 1.62
C ASP A 44 -8.10 -4.53 2.73
N GLU A 45 -7.82 -5.08 3.91
CA GLU A 45 -8.72 -5.02 5.08
C GLU A 45 -9.01 -3.57 5.49
N LYS A 46 -7.99 -2.70 5.46
CA LYS A 46 -8.12 -1.32 5.90
C LYS A 46 -8.78 -0.41 4.86
N PHE A 47 -8.47 -0.59 3.58
CA PHE A 47 -8.84 0.35 2.52
C PHE A 47 -9.87 -0.19 1.52
N GLY A 48 -10.22 -1.48 1.59
CA GLY A 48 -11.23 -2.09 0.73
C GLY A 48 -10.84 -2.10 -0.75
N LEU A 49 -9.55 -2.23 -1.06
CA LEU A 49 -9.06 -2.13 -2.44
C LEU A 49 -9.44 -3.37 -3.24
N ALA A 50 -10.16 -3.19 -4.35
CA ALA A 50 -10.30 -4.22 -5.35
C ALA A 50 -8.91 -4.57 -5.94
N TYR A 51 -8.66 -5.84 -6.24
CA TYR A 51 -7.56 -6.20 -7.13
C TYR A 51 -7.86 -5.62 -8.52
N PRO A 52 -6.94 -4.89 -9.17
CA PRO A 52 -7.09 -4.62 -10.59
C PRO A 52 -7.04 -5.96 -11.34
N ASP A 53 -7.97 -6.13 -12.30
CA ASP A 53 -8.01 -7.27 -13.22
C ASP A 53 -6.68 -7.48 -13.97
#